data_AF-A0A6P6I6N4-F1
#
_entry.id   AF-A0A6P6I6N4-F1
#
_cell.length_a   1.000
_cell.length_b   1.000
_cell.length_c   1.000
_cell.angle_alpha   90.00
_cell.angle_beta   90.00
_cell.angle_gamma   90.00
#
_symmetry.space_group_name_H-M   'P 1'
#
loop_
_entity.id
_entity.type
_entity.pdbx_description
1 polymer ?
#
loop_
_entity_poly.entity_id
_entity_poly.type
_entity_poly.pdbx_seq_one_letter_code
_entity_poly.pdbx_strand_id
1 'polypeptide(L)'
;MDARWPLCCRPLLGAYILVSLATAALLGHVLLHDFLLVPQEQRGFSQVAEGLYRARQQGAGHPGPQAPPGHHGSPRAAPTRCDVPPNSRFDCAPDKAITQEQCEARGCCYVPAGQWPRVPRMGQPWCFFPPSYPSYKLHNLTTTETGYTATLTRATPTFFPKDILTLRLDVLLETESRLHFTIKDPANRRYEVPLETPRVRSRASSTLYSVDLQEEPFGVVVRRKLDGRVLLNTTVAPLFFADQFLQLSTSLPSQHITGLAEHLGSLMLSTNWTKITLWNRDIAPEPNVNLYGSHPFYLVLEDGGLAHGVFLLNSNAMDVILQPSPALSWRSTGGILDMYIFLGPEPKSVVRQYLEVPQEPYRFSETAQRAMRKALALRYRLLPLLYTLFHRAHVGGETVARPLFLEFPEDPRTWAVDRQFLWGAALLITPVLEAGKVEVTGYFPAGTWYDLQTVPAEALGSLPPPPPAPVTPAIHSRGQWVTLPAPLDTINLHLRAGHIIPLQGLGLTTTESRKQPMALVAALTTNGEARGELFWDDGESLETLERGAYTQVVFLVKNNTVVNELVHVTSEGAGLQLRKATVLGVAAAPKQVLSNGVPVSNFTYSPDTKTLDIPVSLTMGEQFVISWS
;
A
#
# COMPACT_ATOMS: atom_id res chain seq x y z
N MET A 1 -57.90 -15.80 -50.56
CA MET A 1 -57.71 -14.43 -51.09
C MET A 1 -56.30 -14.01 -50.77
N ASP A 2 -55.53 -13.83 -51.85
CA ASP A 2 -54.51 -12.82 -52.09
C ASP A 2 -53.17 -12.74 -51.31
N ALA A 3 -52.14 -12.98 -52.13
CA ALA A 3 -50.91 -12.20 -52.29
C ALA A 3 -49.61 -12.65 -51.59
N ARG A 4 -48.49 -12.47 -52.31
CA ARG A 4 -47.11 -12.88 -52.00
C ARG A 4 -46.14 -11.70 -52.11
N TRP A 5 -45.07 -11.74 -51.30
CA TRP A 5 -43.70 -11.24 -51.60
C TRP A 5 -43.45 -9.71 -51.76
N PRO A 6 -42.17 -9.24 -51.76
CA PRO A 6 -40.88 -9.97 -51.66
C PRO A 6 -39.90 -9.50 -50.56
N LEU A 7 -38.78 -10.23 -50.42
CA LEU A 7 -37.57 -9.78 -49.72
C LEU A 7 -36.78 -8.77 -50.57
N CYS A 8 -36.31 -7.67 -49.97
CA CYS A 8 -35.09 -6.97 -50.41
C CYS A 8 -34.56 -6.06 -49.28
N CYS A 9 -33.26 -6.17 -48.95
CA CYS A 9 -32.45 -5.41 -47.95
C CYS A 9 -31.86 -6.22 -46.77
N ARG A 10 -31.16 -7.33 -47.05
CA ARG A 10 -30.20 -7.94 -46.10
C ARG A 10 -28.74 -8.18 -46.58
N PRO A 11 -28.33 -8.12 -47.87
CA PRO A 11 -26.93 -8.40 -48.23
C PRO A 11 -25.97 -7.23 -47.99
N LEU A 12 -26.44 -5.97 -48.01
CA LEU A 12 -25.56 -4.79 -47.92
C LEU A 12 -24.95 -4.55 -46.53
N LEU A 13 -25.67 -4.88 -45.46
CA LEU A 13 -25.16 -4.67 -44.09
C LEU A 13 -24.07 -5.69 -43.69
N GLY A 14 -24.21 -6.93 -44.16
CA GLY A 14 -23.23 -8.00 -43.89
C GLY A 14 -21.88 -7.79 -44.59
N ALA A 15 -21.90 -7.27 -45.82
CA ALA A 15 -20.68 -6.99 -46.58
C ALA A 15 -19.81 -5.92 -45.89
N TYR A 16 -20.42 -4.87 -45.34
CA TYR A 16 -19.69 -3.78 -44.69
C TYR A 16 -18.95 -4.24 -43.42
N ILE A 17 -19.60 -5.08 -42.61
CA ILE A 17 -19.02 -5.63 -41.37
C ILE A 17 -17.83 -6.56 -41.68
N LEU A 18 -17.94 -7.40 -42.70
CA LEU A 18 -16.86 -8.31 -43.12
C LEU A 18 -15.61 -7.57 -43.63
N VAL A 19 -15.78 -6.48 -44.40
CA VAL A 19 -14.65 -5.67 -44.88
C VAL A 19 -13.95 -4.91 -43.74
N SER A 20 -14.70 -4.43 -42.74
CA SER A 20 -14.11 -3.78 -41.56
C SER A 20 -13.34 -4.75 -40.65
N LEU A 21 -13.79 -6.00 -40.51
CA LEU A 21 -13.08 -7.01 -39.72
C LEU A 21 -11.81 -7.51 -40.42
N ALA A 22 -11.84 -7.69 -41.75
CA ALA A 22 -10.69 -8.11 -42.52
C ALA A 22 -9.54 -7.09 -42.51
N THR A 23 -9.86 -5.79 -42.56
CA THR A 23 -8.85 -4.71 -42.51
C THR A 23 -8.20 -4.57 -41.13
N ALA A 24 -8.95 -4.74 -40.05
CA ALA A 24 -8.40 -4.76 -38.69
C ALA A 24 -7.44 -5.93 -38.44
N ALA A 25 -7.79 -7.13 -38.92
CA ALA A 25 -6.94 -8.32 -38.79
C ALA A 25 -5.61 -8.18 -39.56
N LEU A 26 -5.63 -7.57 -40.75
CA LEU A 26 -4.41 -7.36 -41.55
C LEU A 26 -3.44 -6.38 -40.88
N LEU A 27 -3.92 -5.28 -40.29
CA LEU A 27 -3.05 -4.33 -39.58
C LEU A 27 -2.41 -4.94 -38.32
N GLY A 28 -3.17 -5.75 -37.57
CA GLY A 28 -2.64 -6.43 -36.39
C GLY A 28 -1.50 -7.39 -36.72
N HIS A 29 -1.57 -8.07 -37.87
CA HIS A 29 -0.58 -9.07 -38.26
C HIS A 29 0.74 -8.48 -38.77
N VAL A 30 0.73 -7.22 -39.26
CA VAL A 30 1.93 -6.51 -39.76
C VAL A 30 2.74 -5.88 -38.61
N LEU A 31 2.10 -5.49 -37.50
CA LEU A 31 2.76 -4.78 -36.40
C LEU A 31 3.45 -5.68 -35.36
N LEU A 32 3.29 -7.00 -35.45
CA LEU A 32 3.75 -7.96 -34.43
C LEU A 32 5.01 -8.76 -34.82
N HIS A 33 5.62 -8.51 -35.99
CA HIS A 33 6.59 -9.44 -36.57
C HIS A 33 8.06 -8.97 -36.67
N ASP A 34 8.37 -7.73 -36.26
CA ASP A 34 9.74 -7.20 -36.31
C ASP A 34 10.35 -6.95 -34.91
N PHE A 35 11.64 -7.25 -34.81
CA PHE A 35 12.58 -7.05 -33.66
C PHE A 35 12.56 -8.04 -32.49
N LEU A 36 13.04 -9.26 -32.77
CA LEU A 36 13.99 -9.94 -31.88
C LEU A 36 15.38 -9.32 -32.01
N LEU A 37 16.15 -9.18 -30.91
CA LEU A 37 17.63 -9.29 -30.88
C LEU A 37 18.19 -9.28 -29.44
N VAL A 38 19.21 -10.11 -29.19
CA VAL A 38 19.98 -10.25 -27.93
C VAL A 38 21.47 -10.09 -28.27
N PRO A 39 22.31 -9.51 -27.38
CA PRO A 39 23.64 -10.14 -27.15
C PRO A 39 24.25 -10.02 -25.73
N GLN A 40 25.30 -10.83 -25.53
CA GLN A 40 26.07 -11.13 -24.31
C GLN A 40 27.17 -10.11 -23.88
N GLU A 41 27.75 -10.37 -22.70
CA GLU A 41 28.97 -9.79 -22.12
C GLU A 41 30.21 -9.77 -23.04
N GLN A 42 31.14 -8.84 -22.75
CA GLN A 42 32.59 -9.14 -22.79
C GLN A 42 33.33 -8.55 -21.59
N ARG A 43 34.06 -9.41 -20.86
CA ARG A 43 35.11 -9.03 -19.89
C ARG A 43 36.44 -8.96 -20.63
N GLY A 44 37.36 -8.07 -20.21
CA GLY A 44 38.79 -8.27 -20.47
C GLY A 44 39.67 -7.06 -20.73
N PHE A 45 39.85 -6.15 -19.75
CA PHE A 45 40.99 -5.22 -19.72
C PHE A 45 41.44 -4.95 -18.27
N SER A 46 42.10 -5.92 -17.64
CA SER A 46 42.51 -5.85 -16.23
C SER A 46 44.04 -5.95 -15.98
N GLN A 47 44.87 -5.97 -17.01
CA GLN A 47 46.32 -6.23 -16.86
C GLN A 47 47.25 -5.13 -17.40
N VAL A 48 46.72 -4.00 -17.86
CA VAL A 48 47.55 -2.85 -18.34
C VAL A 48 47.69 -1.75 -17.26
N ALA A 49 46.81 -1.72 -16.25
CA ALA A 49 46.74 -0.61 -15.28
C ALA A 49 47.85 -0.62 -14.21
N GLU A 50 48.38 -1.78 -13.81
CA GLU A 50 49.34 -1.87 -12.70
C GLU A 50 50.78 -1.46 -13.08
N GLY A 51 51.12 -1.40 -14.37
CA GLY A 51 52.46 -1.00 -14.83
C GLY A 51 52.75 0.50 -14.74
N LEU A 52 51.72 1.35 -14.80
CA LEU A 52 51.88 2.81 -14.96
C LEU A 52 52.04 3.58 -13.64
N TYR A 53 51.68 2.99 -12.50
CA TYR A 53 51.65 3.70 -11.21
C TYR A 53 53.01 3.85 -10.51
N ARG A 54 54.06 3.14 -10.97
CA ARG A 54 55.39 3.14 -10.32
C ARG A 54 56.45 4.08 -10.93
N ALA A 55 56.15 4.77 -12.03
CA ALA A 55 57.15 5.53 -12.79
C ALA A 55 57.04 7.07 -12.68
N ARG A 56 56.14 7.62 -11.82
CA ARG A 56 55.85 9.07 -11.76
C ARG A 56 56.31 9.80 -10.49
N GLN A 57 57.20 9.20 -9.70
CA GLN A 57 57.98 9.89 -8.67
C GLN A 57 59.46 10.02 -9.08
N GLN A 58 59.77 10.96 -9.96
CA GLN A 58 61.09 11.60 -10.12
C GLN A 58 61.05 12.66 -11.24
N GLY A 59 61.76 13.79 -11.03
CA GLY A 59 62.02 14.80 -12.06
C GLY A 59 61.34 16.16 -11.83
N ALA A 60 62.15 17.18 -11.53
CA ALA A 60 61.76 18.59 -11.54
C ALA A 60 62.75 19.38 -12.42
N GLY A 61 62.30 20.42 -13.14
CA GLY A 61 63.18 21.44 -13.73
C GLY A 61 62.89 21.90 -15.16
N HIS A 62 62.52 23.19 -15.28
CA HIS A 62 62.75 24.10 -16.43
C HIS A 62 62.00 23.91 -17.80
N PRO A 63 61.91 24.97 -18.65
CA PRO A 63 60.67 25.24 -19.43
C PRO A 63 60.79 25.32 -20.97
N GLY A 64 59.61 25.28 -21.64
CA GLY A 64 59.38 25.68 -23.04
C GLY A 64 59.27 24.52 -24.05
N PRO A 65 58.61 24.69 -25.23
CA PRO A 65 58.14 25.94 -25.86
C PRO A 65 56.60 26.07 -26.02
N GLN A 66 56.16 27.20 -26.59
CA GLN A 66 54.76 27.67 -26.68
C GLN A 66 53.96 27.13 -27.89
N ALA A 67 52.63 27.18 -27.77
CA ALA A 67 51.64 27.03 -28.86
C ALA A 67 50.63 28.21 -28.82
N PRO A 68 49.92 28.54 -29.92
CA PRO A 68 49.35 29.88 -30.15
C PRO A 68 48.04 30.18 -29.39
N PRO A 69 47.65 31.47 -29.26
CA PRO A 69 46.56 31.89 -28.40
C PRO A 69 45.16 31.69 -29.01
N GLY A 70 44.24 31.13 -28.21
CA GLY A 70 42.81 31.08 -28.50
C GLY A 70 42.01 31.80 -27.41
N HIS A 71 41.33 32.89 -27.79
CA HIS A 71 40.38 33.72 -27.03
C HIS A 71 40.24 33.50 -25.50
N HIS A 72 40.82 34.43 -24.73
CA HIS A 72 40.36 34.71 -23.37
C HIS A 72 39.00 35.43 -23.39
N GLY A 73 37.97 34.79 -22.84
CA GLY A 73 36.82 35.53 -22.28
C GLY A 73 37.16 36.00 -20.86
N SER A 74 36.79 37.23 -20.50
CA SER A 74 37.06 37.78 -19.17
C SER A 74 36.43 36.93 -18.05
N PRO A 75 37.12 36.73 -16.91
CA PRO A 75 36.52 36.08 -15.75
C PRO A 75 35.35 36.92 -15.24
N ARG A 76 34.22 36.25 -14.95
CA ARG A 76 33.05 36.88 -14.31
C ARG A 76 33.39 37.22 -12.87
N ALA A 77 32.97 38.40 -12.39
CA ALA A 77 33.15 38.79 -11.00
C ALA A 77 32.39 37.84 -10.05
N ALA A 78 33.01 37.50 -8.91
CA ALA A 78 32.43 36.61 -7.91
C ALA A 78 31.12 37.19 -7.31
N PRO A 79 30.14 36.35 -6.92
CA PRO A 79 28.88 36.84 -6.36
C PRO A 79 29.08 37.59 -5.04
N THR A 80 28.48 38.78 -4.91
CA THR A 80 28.61 39.65 -3.72
C THR A 80 27.88 39.13 -2.47
N ARG A 81 27.15 38.00 -2.54
CA ARG A 81 26.49 37.35 -1.40
C ARG A 81 26.58 35.82 -1.50
N CYS A 82 27.70 35.28 -1.03
CA CYS A 82 27.89 33.83 -0.84
C CYS A 82 27.65 33.35 0.61
N ASP A 83 27.12 34.22 1.47
CA ASP A 83 26.72 33.87 2.83
C ASP A 83 25.37 33.13 2.84
N VAL A 84 25.42 31.86 2.42
CA VAL A 84 24.30 30.93 2.47
C VAL A 84 24.56 29.90 3.58
N PRO A 85 23.64 29.71 4.54
CA PRO A 85 23.78 28.73 5.61
C PRO A 85 24.10 27.32 5.06
N PRO A 86 25.05 26.57 5.64
CA PRO A 86 25.51 25.26 5.15
C PRO A 86 24.41 24.31 4.65
N ASN A 87 23.34 24.14 5.43
CA ASN A 87 22.24 23.22 5.15
C ASN A 87 21.28 23.71 4.04
N SER A 88 21.33 25.00 3.69
CA SER A 88 20.48 25.66 2.70
C SER A 88 21.19 25.87 1.35
N ARG A 89 22.38 25.30 1.17
CA ARG A 89 23.17 25.39 -0.07
C ARG A 89 22.66 24.37 -1.09
N PHE A 90 22.02 24.85 -2.15
CA PHE A 90 21.60 24.01 -3.28
C PHE A 90 22.74 23.86 -4.29
N ASP A 91 23.03 22.61 -4.64
CA ASP A 91 24.18 22.19 -5.45
C ASP A 91 24.15 22.71 -6.90
N CYS A 92 25.21 23.42 -7.29
CA CYS A 92 25.43 24.00 -8.63
C CYS A 92 26.41 23.18 -9.51
N ALA A 93 26.87 22.02 -9.03
CA ALA A 93 27.69 21.09 -9.82
C ALA A 93 27.14 19.64 -9.79
N PRO A 94 25.84 19.42 -10.08
CA PRO A 94 25.25 18.08 -10.09
C PRO A 94 25.77 17.18 -11.21
N ASP A 95 26.32 17.77 -12.27
CA ASP A 95 26.75 17.09 -13.49
C ASP A 95 28.17 16.52 -13.41
N LYS A 96 29.04 17.07 -12.55
CA LYS A 96 30.47 16.70 -12.47
C LYS A 96 31.17 17.26 -11.25
N ALA A 97 32.31 16.67 -10.89
CA ALA A 97 33.30 17.33 -10.03
C ALA A 97 33.78 18.64 -10.68
N ILE A 98 33.86 19.72 -9.88
CA ILE A 98 34.10 21.09 -10.35
C ILE A 98 35.24 21.76 -9.58
N THR A 99 36.05 22.58 -10.26
CA THR A 99 37.02 23.46 -9.59
C THR A 99 36.35 24.74 -9.08
N GLN A 100 37.03 25.50 -8.22
CA GLN A 100 36.57 26.82 -7.78
C GLN A 100 36.31 27.75 -8.96
N GLU A 101 37.29 27.92 -9.85
CA GLU A 101 37.19 28.76 -11.05
C GLU A 101 36.01 28.37 -11.95
N GLN A 102 35.78 27.07 -12.15
CA GLN A 102 34.64 26.58 -12.94
C GLN A 102 33.28 26.84 -12.25
N CYS A 103 33.24 26.79 -10.92
CA CYS A 103 32.05 27.15 -10.14
C CYS A 103 31.73 28.64 -10.24
N GLU A 104 32.74 29.49 -10.07
CA GLU A 104 32.62 30.94 -10.15
C GLU A 104 32.27 31.40 -11.58
N ALA A 105 32.81 30.73 -12.61
CA ALA A 105 32.43 30.95 -14.01
C ALA A 105 30.95 30.63 -14.32
N ARG A 106 30.35 29.67 -13.61
CA ARG A 106 28.88 29.43 -13.63
C ARG A 106 28.08 30.55 -12.97
N GLY A 107 28.72 31.48 -12.26
CA GLY A 107 28.05 32.47 -11.42
C GLY A 107 27.62 31.90 -10.05
N CYS A 108 28.26 30.81 -9.62
CA CYS A 108 27.97 30.14 -8.35
C CYS A 108 29.02 30.45 -7.28
N CYS A 109 28.68 30.14 -6.03
CA CYS A 109 29.51 30.34 -4.86
C CYS A 109 30.31 29.08 -4.53
N TYR A 110 31.60 29.23 -4.21
CA TYR A 110 32.47 28.12 -3.83
C TYR A 110 32.94 28.27 -2.38
N VAL A 111 32.52 27.36 -1.50
CA VAL A 111 32.98 27.31 -0.09
C VAL A 111 33.14 25.84 0.31
N PRO A 112 34.39 25.34 0.49
CA PRO A 112 34.64 23.96 0.90
C PRO A 112 33.93 23.55 2.20
N ALA A 113 33.40 22.33 2.25
CA ALA A 113 32.85 21.75 3.47
C ALA A 113 33.96 21.13 4.35
N GLY A 114 33.87 21.32 5.66
CA GLY A 114 34.96 20.99 6.60
C GLY A 114 35.26 19.51 6.85
N GLN A 115 34.48 18.58 6.26
CA GLN A 115 34.71 17.13 6.39
C GLN A 115 34.44 16.41 5.05
N TRP A 116 35.37 15.54 4.65
CA TRP A 116 35.17 14.57 3.57
C TRP A 116 34.57 13.26 4.15
N PRO A 117 33.39 12.79 3.69
CA PRO A 117 32.93 11.44 4.02
C PRO A 117 33.85 10.39 3.35
N ARG A 118 34.30 9.39 4.12
CA ARG A 118 35.22 8.32 3.67
C ARG A 118 34.55 7.20 2.84
N VAL A 119 33.39 7.47 2.26
CA VAL A 119 32.50 6.52 1.56
C VAL A 119 31.81 7.31 0.44
N PRO A 120 31.43 6.72 -0.71
CA PRO A 120 30.64 7.41 -1.74
C PRO A 120 29.23 7.76 -1.23
N ARG A 121 29.14 8.84 -0.46
CA ARG A 121 27.92 9.50 -0.04
C ARG A 121 27.97 10.94 -0.52
N MET A 122 26.85 11.43 -1.03
CA MET A 122 26.66 12.86 -1.26
C MET A 122 26.81 13.60 0.08
N GLY A 123 27.33 14.82 0.02
CA GLY A 123 27.50 15.69 1.18
C GLY A 123 27.16 17.12 0.82
N GLN A 124 27.38 18.03 1.76
CA GLN A 124 27.18 19.46 1.55
C GLN A 124 27.94 19.96 0.31
N PRO A 125 27.27 20.63 -0.65
CA PRO A 125 27.91 21.07 -1.87
C PRO A 125 28.90 22.20 -1.59
N TRP A 126 30.09 22.07 -2.17
CA TRP A 126 31.11 23.10 -2.15
C TRP A 126 30.77 24.21 -3.14
N CYS A 127 30.23 23.84 -4.31
CA CYS A 127 29.72 24.75 -5.33
C CYS A 127 28.18 24.84 -5.25
N PHE A 128 27.64 26.02 -4.94
CA PHE A 128 26.21 26.20 -4.70
C PHE A 128 25.67 27.50 -5.30
N PHE A 129 24.35 27.54 -5.54
CA PHE A 129 23.68 28.72 -6.08
C PHE A 129 23.65 29.88 -5.06
N PRO A 130 24.10 31.11 -5.41
CA PRO A 130 23.73 32.30 -4.65
C PRO A 130 22.22 32.58 -4.80
N PRO A 131 21.59 33.32 -3.86
CA PRO A 131 20.19 33.71 -3.96
C PRO A 131 19.86 34.54 -5.23
N SER A 132 20.87 35.17 -5.83
CA SER A 132 20.76 35.95 -7.07
C SER A 132 21.04 35.15 -8.35
N TYR A 133 21.16 33.83 -8.28
CA TYR A 133 21.42 33.01 -9.47
C TYR A 133 20.23 33.07 -10.46
N PRO A 134 20.46 33.24 -11.78
CA PRO A 134 19.37 33.37 -12.74
C PRO A 134 18.40 32.19 -12.72
N SER A 135 17.12 32.48 -12.50
CA SER A 135 15.99 31.55 -12.58
C SER A 135 15.05 31.96 -13.73
N TYR A 136 13.84 31.40 -13.74
CA TYR A 136 12.75 31.91 -14.56
C TYR A 136 12.06 33.10 -13.86
N LYS A 137 11.39 33.94 -14.66
CA LYS A 137 10.53 35.05 -14.23
C LYS A 137 9.09 34.81 -14.67
N LEU A 138 8.12 35.08 -13.79
CA LEU A 138 6.69 35.02 -14.07
C LEU A 138 6.23 36.21 -14.93
N HIS A 139 5.41 35.95 -15.95
CA HIS A 139 4.75 36.95 -16.76
C HIS A 139 3.30 36.55 -17.06
N ASN A 140 2.45 37.53 -17.36
CA ASN A 140 1.09 37.33 -17.88
C ASN A 140 0.24 36.37 -17.02
N LEU A 141 0.32 36.49 -15.70
CA LEU A 141 -0.52 35.71 -14.79
C LEU A 141 -1.99 36.05 -15.01
N THR A 142 -2.79 35.03 -15.34
CA THR A 142 -4.22 35.15 -15.60
C THR A 142 -4.99 34.08 -14.84
N THR A 143 -6.23 34.41 -14.45
CA THR A 143 -7.15 33.48 -13.78
C THR A 143 -7.93 32.68 -14.81
N THR A 144 -8.12 31.40 -14.58
CA THR A 144 -8.91 30.48 -15.43
C THR A 144 -10.11 29.94 -14.65
N GLU A 145 -11.00 29.19 -15.32
CA GLU A 145 -12.11 28.49 -14.67
C GLU A 145 -11.66 27.45 -13.63
N THR A 146 -10.44 26.91 -13.77
CA THR A 146 -9.88 25.86 -12.92
C THR A 146 -8.80 26.36 -11.94
N GLY A 147 -8.25 27.55 -12.15
CA GLY A 147 -7.22 28.14 -11.29
C GLY A 147 -6.49 29.30 -11.98
N TYR A 148 -5.23 29.07 -12.40
CA TYR A 148 -4.36 30.11 -12.96
C TYR A 148 -3.54 29.58 -14.16
N THR A 149 -3.14 30.48 -15.06
CA THR A 149 -2.13 30.20 -16.09
C THR A 149 -1.19 31.39 -16.27
N ALA A 150 0.08 31.12 -16.58
CA ALA A 150 1.12 32.14 -16.74
C ALA A 150 2.23 31.69 -17.71
N THR A 151 3.01 32.66 -18.21
CA THR A 151 4.25 32.40 -18.95
C THR A 151 5.44 32.53 -18.02
N LEU A 152 6.41 31.62 -18.10
CA LEU A 152 7.69 31.74 -17.41
C LEU A 152 8.79 31.99 -18.45
N THR A 153 9.68 32.95 -18.23
CA THR A 153 10.83 33.20 -19.14
C THR A 153 12.17 33.14 -18.41
N ARG A 154 13.21 32.60 -19.06
CA ARG A 154 14.60 32.58 -18.58
C ARG A 154 15.47 33.38 -19.56
N ALA A 155 16.07 34.47 -19.10
CA ALA A 155 16.92 35.32 -19.93
C ALA A 155 18.35 34.78 -20.12
N THR A 156 18.88 34.04 -19.14
CA THR A 156 20.24 33.49 -19.16
C THR A 156 20.19 31.96 -19.15
N PRO A 157 20.75 31.26 -20.16
CA PRO A 157 20.88 29.81 -20.15
C PRO A 157 21.66 29.29 -18.94
N THR A 158 21.38 28.05 -18.58
CA THR A 158 22.09 27.30 -17.55
C THR A 158 23.37 26.67 -18.12
N PHE A 159 24.03 25.84 -17.31
CA PHE A 159 25.16 25.01 -17.76
C PHE A 159 24.73 23.66 -18.36
N PHE A 160 23.43 23.34 -18.40
CA PHE A 160 22.90 22.21 -19.16
C PHE A 160 22.57 22.64 -20.59
N PRO A 161 22.74 21.76 -21.60
CA PRO A 161 22.40 22.07 -22.98
C PRO A 161 20.87 22.09 -23.18
N LYS A 162 20.41 22.88 -24.16
CA LYS A 162 19.00 22.96 -24.59
C LYS A 162 18.02 23.38 -23.47
N ASP A 163 18.30 24.48 -22.76
CA ASP A 163 17.28 25.15 -21.94
C ASP A 163 16.07 25.57 -22.78
N ILE A 164 14.87 25.34 -22.25
CA ILE A 164 13.61 25.77 -22.85
C ILE A 164 13.24 27.12 -22.23
N LEU A 165 13.71 28.19 -22.86
CA LEU A 165 13.71 29.54 -22.27
C LEU A 165 12.33 30.16 -22.04
N THR A 166 11.27 29.61 -22.64
CA THR A 166 9.87 30.03 -22.44
C THR A 166 9.04 28.82 -22.07
N LEU A 167 8.40 28.85 -20.90
CA LEU A 167 7.53 27.80 -20.39
C LEU A 167 6.12 28.34 -20.14
N ARG A 168 5.16 27.42 -20.02
CA ARG A 168 3.81 27.69 -19.55
C ARG A 168 3.63 27.03 -18.18
N LEU A 169 3.10 27.79 -17.23
CA LEU A 169 2.60 27.32 -15.95
C LEU A 169 1.07 27.23 -16.03
N ASP A 170 0.50 26.10 -15.65
CA ASP A 170 -0.93 25.96 -15.37
C ASP A 170 -1.12 25.44 -13.94
N VAL A 171 -2.00 26.07 -13.17
CA VAL A 171 -2.33 25.71 -11.78
C VAL A 171 -3.81 25.40 -11.69
N LEU A 172 -4.17 24.22 -11.21
CA LEU A 172 -5.53 23.71 -11.09
C LEU A 172 -5.86 23.50 -9.61
N LEU A 173 -6.88 24.22 -9.14
CA LEU A 173 -7.43 24.07 -7.80
C LEU A 173 -8.43 22.90 -7.80
N GLU A 174 -7.95 21.67 -7.99
CA GLU A 174 -8.78 20.52 -8.38
C GLU A 174 -9.90 20.21 -7.39
N THR A 175 -9.53 20.11 -6.11
CA THR A 175 -10.45 19.81 -5.00
C THR A 175 -10.06 20.63 -3.78
N GLU A 176 -10.86 20.54 -2.72
CA GLU A 176 -10.57 21.19 -1.44
C GLU A 176 -9.20 20.79 -0.87
N SER A 177 -8.77 19.55 -1.11
CA SER A 177 -7.57 18.93 -0.53
C SER A 177 -6.50 18.52 -1.55
N ARG A 178 -6.75 18.66 -2.86
CA ARG A 178 -5.79 18.36 -3.93
C ARG A 178 -5.56 19.59 -4.80
N LEU A 179 -4.31 20.02 -4.83
CA LEU A 179 -3.77 21.02 -5.75
C LEU A 179 -2.97 20.30 -6.84
N HIS A 180 -3.11 20.77 -8.08
CA HIS A 180 -2.31 20.31 -9.21
C HIS A 180 -1.65 21.50 -9.90
N PHE A 181 -0.41 21.38 -10.34
CA PHE A 181 0.19 22.32 -11.28
C PHE A 181 1.13 21.64 -12.26
N THR A 182 1.22 22.20 -13.46
CA THR A 182 2.15 21.72 -14.49
C THR A 182 3.02 22.86 -15.01
N ILE A 183 4.27 22.54 -15.34
CA ILE A 183 5.18 23.41 -16.09
C ILE A 183 5.57 22.68 -17.38
N LYS A 184 5.23 23.28 -18.52
CA LYS A 184 5.35 22.66 -19.85
C LYS A 184 6.05 23.59 -20.84
N ASP A 185 6.60 23.00 -21.90
CA ASP A 185 6.97 23.73 -23.11
C ASP A 185 5.69 24.05 -23.90
N PRO A 186 5.35 25.33 -24.16
CA PRO A 186 4.15 25.71 -24.91
C PRO A 186 4.31 25.56 -26.43
N ALA A 187 5.55 25.46 -26.94
CA ALA A 187 5.84 25.33 -28.36
C ALA A 187 5.95 23.86 -28.80
N ASN A 188 6.46 22.98 -27.94
CA ASN A 188 6.68 21.56 -28.26
C ASN A 188 5.98 20.65 -27.25
N ARG A 189 5.19 19.68 -27.75
CA ARG A 189 4.64 18.61 -26.92
C ARG A 189 5.78 17.71 -26.43
N ARG A 190 6.03 17.70 -25.13
CA ARG A 190 6.99 16.81 -24.47
C ARG A 190 6.31 15.50 -24.04
N TYR A 191 7.11 14.54 -23.59
CA TYR A 191 6.60 13.30 -22.99
C TYR A 191 5.85 13.62 -21.69
N GLU A 192 4.67 13.03 -21.55
CA GLU A 192 3.82 13.05 -20.35
C GLU A 192 3.45 11.60 -20.04
N VAL A 193 3.37 11.24 -18.75
CA VAL A 193 3.05 9.86 -18.35
C VAL A 193 1.60 9.54 -18.75
N PRO A 194 1.34 8.44 -19.49
CA PRO A 194 -0.01 8.07 -19.91
C PRO A 194 -0.81 7.49 -18.74
N LEU A 195 -1.31 8.36 -17.88
CA LEU A 195 -2.18 8.05 -16.73
C LEU A 195 -3.51 8.78 -16.90
N GLU A 196 -4.63 8.11 -16.63
CA GLU A 196 -5.92 8.79 -16.55
C GLU A 196 -5.99 9.59 -15.24
N THR A 197 -5.93 10.92 -15.35
CA THR A 197 -6.03 11.83 -14.21
C THR A 197 -7.46 12.36 -14.04
N PRO A 198 -7.86 12.72 -12.80
CA PRO A 198 -9.19 13.27 -12.53
C PRO A 198 -9.51 14.52 -13.37
N ARG A 199 -10.64 14.50 -14.10
CA ARG A 199 -11.02 15.60 -15.00
C ARG A 199 -11.59 16.80 -14.23
N VAL A 200 -10.77 17.81 -14.01
CA VAL A 200 -11.17 19.09 -13.41
C VAL A 200 -11.93 19.94 -14.42
N ARG A 201 -13.20 20.27 -14.13
CA ARG A 201 -14.05 21.15 -14.96
C ARG A 201 -14.21 22.56 -14.41
N SER A 202 -13.93 22.75 -13.12
CA SER A 202 -14.06 24.02 -12.41
C SER A 202 -13.16 23.97 -11.17
N ARG A 203 -12.67 25.13 -10.74
CA ARG A 203 -11.94 25.28 -9.48
C ARG A 203 -12.81 24.87 -8.29
N ALA A 204 -12.17 24.36 -7.24
CA ALA A 204 -12.81 24.16 -5.95
C ALA A 204 -13.38 25.49 -5.40
N SER A 205 -14.56 25.41 -4.77
CA SER A 205 -15.26 26.54 -4.14
C SER A 205 -14.55 27.03 -2.88
N SER A 206 -14.00 26.10 -2.10
CA SER A 206 -13.09 26.31 -0.99
C SER A 206 -11.90 25.35 -1.10
N THR A 207 -10.79 25.68 -0.42
CA THR A 207 -9.57 24.88 -0.39
C THR A 207 -8.92 24.95 0.98
N LEU A 208 -8.34 23.84 1.46
CA LEU A 208 -7.51 23.76 2.66
C LEU A 208 -6.17 24.49 2.49
N TYR A 209 -5.80 24.82 1.24
CA TYR A 209 -4.54 25.43 0.84
C TYR A 209 -4.72 26.80 0.18
N SER A 210 -3.76 27.71 0.36
CA SER A 210 -3.55 28.86 -0.53
C SER A 210 -2.30 28.64 -1.38
N VAL A 211 -2.26 29.31 -2.55
CA VAL A 211 -1.14 29.26 -3.48
C VAL A 211 -0.73 30.70 -3.79
N ASP A 212 0.50 31.05 -3.43
CA ASP A 212 1.15 32.32 -3.79
C ASP A 212 2.18 32.04 -4.91
N LEU A 213 2.23 32.89 -5.94
CA LEU A 213 3.17 32.77 -7.05
C LEU A 213 4.18 33.92 -7.00
N GLN A 214 5.45 33.60 -6.71
CA GLN A 214 6.54 34.57 -6.67
C GLN A 214 6.96 34.92 -8.12
N GLU A 215 7.23 36.21 -8.38
CA GLU A 215 7.54 36.69 -9.73
C GLU A 215 8.99 36.38 -10.16
N GLU A 216 9.97 36.85 -9.38
CA GLU A 216 11.39 36.73 -9.69
C GLU A 216 12.22 36.58 -8.40
N PRO A 217 13.08 35.54 -8.27
CA PRO A 217 13.02 34.30 -9.06
C PRO A 217 11.66 33.63 -8.91
N PHE A 218 11.14 33.04 -10.00
CA PHE A 218 9.84 32.37 -9.99
C PHE A 218 9.79 31.25 -8.93
N GLY A 219 8.66 31.15 -8.24
CA GLY A 219 8.36 29.96 -7.45
C GLY A 219 6.89 29.86 -7.03
N VAL A 220 6.49 28.63 -6.72
CA VAL A 220 5.17 28.30 -6.16
C VAL A 220 5.31 28.17 -4.65
N VAL A 221 4.45 28.84 -3.89
CA VAL A 221 4.36 28.72 -2.43
C VAL A 221 2.98 28.22 -2.06
N VAL A 222 2.91 27.04 -1.43
CA VAL A 222 1.67 26.43 -0.96
C VAL A 222 1.64 26.49 0.56
N ARG A 223 0.55 27.06 1.10
CA ARG A 223 0.35 27.18 2.54
C ARG A 223 -0.91 26.45 2.97
N ARG A 224 -0.86 25.81 4.14
CA ARG A 224 -2.05 25.33 4.85
C ARG A 224 -2.80 26.55 5.39
N LYS A 225 -4.09 26.72 5.06
CA LYS A 225 -4.89 27.88 5.50
C LYS A 225 -5.19 27.87 7.00
N LEU A 226 -5.21 26.68 7.62
CA LEU A 226 -5.59 26.50 9.02
C LEU A 226 -4.61 27.19 9.99
N ASP A 227 -3.31 27.09 9.73
CA ASP A 227 -2.23 27.54 10.60
C ASP A 227 -1.21 28.47 9.89
N GLY A 228 -1.36 28.68 8.57
CA GLY A 228 -0.46 29.50 7.75
C GLY A 228 0.86 28.82 7.35
N ARG A 229 1.05 27.55 7.73
CA ARG A 229 2.32 26.82 7.53
C ARG A 229 2.64 26.65 6.05
N VAL A 230 3.90 26.94 5.70
CA VAL A 230 4.46 26.66 4.37
C VAL A 230 4.66 25.16 4.23
N LEU A 231 3.99 24.55 3.25
CA LEU A 231 4.13 23.13 2.94
C LEU A 231 5.14 22.90 1.82
N LEU A 232 5.06 23.75 0.80
CA LEU A 232 5.91 23.74 -0.38
C LEU A 232 6.28 25.19 -0.70
N ASN A 233 7.55 25.47 -0.97
CA ASN A 233 8.04 26.76 -1.40
C ASN A 233 9.23 26.55 -2.34
N THR A 234 9.01 26.76 -3.64
CA THR A 234 10.05 26.49 -4.65
C THR A 234 11.01 27.65 -4.90
N THR A 235 10.86 28.79 -4.22
CA THR A 235 11.77 29.94 -4.35
C THR A 235 13.16 29.68 -3.76
N VAL A 236 13.32 28.57 -3.02
CA VAL A 236 14.57 28.20 -2.32
C VAL A 236 15.74 27.86 -3.25
N ALA A 237 15.48 27.51 -4.51
CA ALA A 237 16.51 27.25 -5.52
C ALA A 237 16.00 27.60 -6.93
N PRO A 238 16.89 27.80 -7.91
CA PRO A 238 16.48 28.12 -9.28
C PRO A 238 15.76 26.95 -9.96
N LEU A 239 14.72 27.26 -10.74
CA LEU A 239 14.09 26.33 -11.68
C LEU A 239 15.04 26.08 -12.87
N PHE A 240 15.27 24.81 -13.17
CA PHE A 240 15.91 24.35 -14.41
C PHE A 240 14.88 23.59 -15.24
N PHE A 241 14.83 23.88 -16.53
CA PHE A 241 13.95 23.20 -17.48
C PHE A 241 14.66 23.12 -18.83
N ALA A 242 15.55 22.14 -18.95
CA ALA A 242 16.24 21.80 -20.17
C ALA A 242 15.71 20.48 -20.73
N ASP A 243 15.96 20.23 -22.02
CA ASP A 243 15.43 19.08 -22.76
C ASP A 243 15.64 17.72 -22.05
N GLN A 244 16.78 17.56 -21.35
CA GLN A 244 17.11 16.35 -20.58
C GLN A 244 17.53 16.64 -19.13
N PHE A 245 17.13 17.79 -18.58
CA PHE A 245 17.35 18.10 -17.16
C PHE A 245 16.27 19.05 -16.61
N LEU A 246 15.39 18.52 -15.76
CA LEU A 246 14.39 19.27 -15.01
C LEU A 246 14.80 19.31 -13.54
N GLN A 247 14.88 20.50 -12.94
CA GLN A 247 15.09 20.63 -11.49
C GLN A 247 14.06 21.56 -10.86
N LEU A 248 13.36 21.04 -9.85
CA LEU A 248 12.46 21.79 -8.98
C LEU A 248 12.79 21.43 -7.52
N SER A 249 13.07 22.45 -6.70
CA SER A 249 13.36 22.29 -5.28
C SER A 249 12.25 22.86 -4.41
N THR A 250 12.16 22.45 -3.15
CA THR A 250 11.26 23.02 -2.14
C THR A 250 11.83 22.90 -0.74
N SER A 251 11.54 23.87 0.15
CA SER A 251 11.63 23.63 1.60
C SER A 251 10.64 22.54 2.03
N LEU A 252 10.95 21.81 3.10
CA LEU A 252 10.01 20.92 3.78
C LEU A 252 9.63 21.52 5.15
N PRO A 253 8.39 21.32 5.65
CA PRO A 253 7.97 21.83 6.95
C PRO A 253 8.55 21.08 8.16
N SER A 254 9.15 19.90 7.97
CA SER A 254 9.86 19.16 9.00
C SER A 254 10.90 18.18 8.41
N GLN A 255 11.67 17.53 9.28
CA GLN A 255 12.64 16.48 8.91
C GLN A 255 11.97 15.11 8.66
N HIS A 256 10.68 14.95 8.97
CA HIS A 256 9.98 13.67 8.98
C HIS A 256 9.29 13.39 7.64
N ILE A 257 10.08 12.89 6.69
CA ILE A 257 9.64 12.56 5.32
C ILE A 257 9.71 11.04 5.09
N THR A 258 8.71 10.47 4.41
CA THR A 258 8.61 9.05 4.04
C THR A 258 8.18 8.90 2.58
N GLY A 259 8.51 7.78 1.94
CA GLY A 259 8.13 7.46 0.55
C GLY A 259 9.34 7.31 -0.38
N LEU A 260 9.19 7.83 -1.60
CA LEU A 260 10.22 7.84 -2.66
C LEU A 260 10.76 6.44 -3.00
N ALA A 261 9.90 5.42 -2.96
CA ALA A 261 10.27 4.03 -3.23
C ALA A 261 10.77 3.83 -4.68
N GLU A 262 11.53 2.80 -5.00
CA GLU A 262 11.96 1.69 -4.14
C GLU A 262 13.45 1.76 -3.79
N HIS A 263 13.74 1.71 -2.48
CA HIS A 263 15.07 1.68 -1.90
C HIS A 263 15.04 0.86 -0.60
N LEU A 264 16.17 0.30 -0.19
CA LEU A 264 16.31 -0.38 1.10
C LEU A 264 16.82 0.61 2.16
N GLY A 265 15.94 1.04 3.05
CA GLY A 265 16.24 2.03 4.09
C GLY A 265 15.21 2.06 5.22
N SER A 266 15.35 3.03 6.12
CA SER A 266 14.32 3.34 7.12
C SER A 266 13.10 3.98 6.47
N LEU A 267 11.91 3.76 7.05
CA LEU A 267 10.66 4.36 6.57
C LEU A 267 10.72 5.90 6.56
N MET A 268 11.21 6.48 7.66
CA MET A 268 11.60 7.89 7.69
C MET A 268 12.96 8.03 6.99
N LEU A 269 12.99 8.82 5.93
CA LEU A 269 14.16 9.03 5.09
C LEU A 269 15.12 10.00 5.78
N SER A 270 16.41 9.75 5.65
CA SER A 270 17.44 10.71 6.07
C SER A 270 17.36 11.97 5.21
N THR A 271 17.30 13.14 5.84
CA THR A 271 17.48 14.44 5.18
C THR A 271 18.94 14.88 5.13
N ASN A 272 19.87 14.07 5.64
CA ASN A 272 21.30 14.42 5.68
C ASN A 272 21.98 14.11 4.34
N TRP A 273 21.86 15.05 3.38
CA TRP A 273 22.46 14.99 2.04
C TRP A 273 22.24 13.64 1.33
N THR A 274 21.01 13.15 1.41
CA THR A 274 20.63 11.83 0.91
C THR A 274 20.14 11.94 -0.53
N LYS A 275 20.68 11.08 -1.40
CA LYS A 275 20.27 10.94 -2.80
C LYS A 275 19.49 9.66 -2.96
N ILE A 276 18.27 9.75 -3.47
CA ILE A 276 17.40 8.61 -3.77
C ILE A 276 17.20 8.60 -5.29
N THR A 277 17.68 7.56 -5.96
CA THR A 277 17.59 7.41 -7.41
C THR A 277 16.37 6.57 -7.76
N LEU A 278 15.47 7.12 -8.57
CA LEU A 278 14.29 6.43 -9.11
C LEU A 278 14.59 6.06 -10.56
N TRP A 279 14.96 4.80 -10.76
CA TRP A 279 15.13 4.16 -12.06
C TRP A 279 15.02 2.65 -11.88
N ASN A 280 13.98 2.02 -12.42
CA ASN A 280 13.70 0.60 -12.18
C ASN A 280 14.88 -0.27 -12.63
N ARG A 281 15.42 -1.07 -11.71
CA ARG A 281 16.60 -1.89 -11.93
C ARG A 281 16.51 -3.24 -11.24
N ASP A 282 16.84 -4.29 -12.00
CA ASP A 282 17.03 -5.62 -11.45
C ASP A 282 18.37 -5.70 -10.70
N ILE A 283 18.27 -5.77 -9.37
CA ILE A 283 19.37 -5.95 -8.42
C ILE A 283 18.80 -6.53 -7.13
N ALA A 284 19.58 -7.28 -6.34
CA ALA A 284 19.15 -7.66 -5.00
C ALA A 284 18.97 -6.41 -4.11
N PRO A 285 18.04 -6.38 -3.13
CA PRO A 285 17.81 -5.19 -2.32
C PRO A 285 19.04 -4.83 -1.48
N GLU A 286 19.69 -3.72 -1.82
CA GLU A 286 20.86 -3.18 -1.12
C GLU A 286 20.61 -1.70 -0.74
N PRO A 287 21.23 -1.19 0.35
CA PRO A 287 21.09 0.22 0.72
C PRO A 287 21.81 1.15 -0.26
N ASN A 288 21.21 2.31 -0.55
CA ASN A 288 21.74 3.37 -1.44
C ASN A 288 21.85 3.00 -2.94
N VAL A 289 21.09 2.00 -3.40
CA VAL A 289 20.88 1.73 -4.84
C VAL A 289 19.40 1.87 -5.20
N ASN A 290 19.14 2.16 -6.48
CA ASN A 290 17.81 2.09 -7.09
C ASN A 290 17.39 0.63 -7.28
N LEU A 291 16.15 0.30 -6.87
CA LEU A 291 15.59 -1.07 -6.92
C LEU A 291 14.52 -1.21 -8.03
N TYR A 292 13.57 -2.13 -7.87
CA TYR A 292 12.68 -2.58 -8.94
C TYR A 292 11.59 -1.54 -9.30
N GLY A 293 11.09 -0.80 -8.31
CA GLY A 293 10.05 0.21 -8.46
C GLY A 293 10.55 1.67 -8.41
N SER A 294 9.75 2.57 -9.00
CA SER A 294 9.94 4.03 -8.92
C SER A 294 8.60 4.69 -8.60
N HIS A 295 8.50 5.24 -7.40
CA HIS A 295 7.31 5.88 -6.84
C HIS A 295 7.69 7.32 -6.43
N PRO A 296 7.60 8.30 -7.34
CA PRO A 296 7.93 9.70 -7.07
C PRO A 296 6.86 10.42 -6.23
N PHE A 297 6.48 9.79 -5.11
CA PHE A 297 5.56 10.29 -4.10
C PHE A 297 6.26 10.34 -2.74
N TYR A 298 6.06 11.42 -2.00
CA TYR A 298 6.46 11.52 -0.60
C TYR A 298 5.31 12.02 0.28
N LEU A 299 5.37 11.70 1.57
CA LEU A 299 4.55 12.25 2.63
C LEU A 299 5.46 12.88 3.69
N VAL A 300 5.12 14.08 4.14
CA VAL A 300 5.83 14.79 5.22
C VAL A 300 4.89 15.01 6.39
N LEU A 301 5.34 14.68 7.60
CA LEU A 301 4.66 15.05 8.84
C LEU A 301 4.95 16.51 9.19
N GLU A 302 3.95 17.20 9.69
CA GLU A 302 4.01 18.56 10.22
C GLU A 302 3.86 18.55 11.74
N ASP A 303 4.24 19.66 12.39
CA ASP A 303 4.03 19.80 13.84
C ASP A 303 2.54 19.70 14.18
N GLY A 304 2.21 19.09 15.32
CA GLY A 304 0.82 18.82 15.70
C GLY A 304 0.19 17.58 15.03
N GLY A 305 0.95 16.82 14.25
CA GLY A 305 0.50 15.54 13.66
C GLY A 305 -0.29 15.67 12.36
N LEU A 306 -0.34 16.89 11.80
CA LEU A 306 -0.82 17.13 10.44
C LEU A 306 0.20 16.55 9.42
N ALA A 307 -0.22 16.42 8.17
CA ALA A 307 0.65 16.00 7.08
C ALA A 307 0.14 16.50 5.73
N HIS A 308 1.05 16.52 4.76
CA HIS A 308 0.74 16.62 3.35
C HIS A 308 1.60 15.63 2.56
N GLY A 309 1.23 15.39 1.31
CA GLY A 309 2.01 14.58 0.38
C GLY A 309 2.17 15.29 -0.95
N VAL A 310 3.20 14.90 -1.70
CA VAL A 310 3.49 15.44 -3.03
C VAL A 310 3.81 14.28 -3.96
N PHE A 311 3.24 14.29 -5.16
CA PHE A 311 3.51 13.34 -6.23
C PHE A 311 3.95 14.10 -7.49
N LEU A 312 5.11 13.72 -8.04
CA LEU A 312 5.58 14.17 -9.35
C LEU A 312 5.21 13.11 -10.39
N LEU A 313 4.26 13.40 -11.28
CA LEU A 313 3.83 12.50 -12.36
C LEU A 313 4.86 12.51 -13.50
N ASN A 314 6.02 11.91 -13.26
CA ASN A 314 7.13 11.80 -14.20
C ASN A 314 7.77 10.41 -14.06
N SER A 315 8.07 9.73 -15.18
CA SER A 315 8.60 8.37 -15.21
C SER A 315 10.03 8.27 -15.79
N ASN A 316 10.64 9.41 -16.13
CA ASN A 316 12.03 9.43 -16.55
C ASN A 316 12.95 9.12 -15.35
N ALA A 317 14.18 8.65 -15.62
CA ALA A 317 15.19 8.47 -14.58
C ALA A 317 15.37 9.79 -13.81
N MET A 318 15.34 9.71 -12.48
CA MET A 318 15.47 10.90 -11.65
C MET A 318 16.27 10.64 -10.37
N ASP A 319 16.95 11.67 -9.89
CA ASP A 319 17.47 11.74 -8.53
C ASP A 319 16.55 12.66 -7.70
N VAL A 320 16.28 12.25 -6.45
CA VAL A 320 15.63 13.08 -5.44
C VAL A 320 16.64 13.33 -4.33
N ILE A 321 16.99 14.61 -4.11
CA ILE A 321 17.99 15.02 -3.15
C ILE A 321 17.30 15.58 -1.90
N LEU A 322 17.59 15.01 -0.74
CA LEU A 322 17.15 15.50 0.57
C LEU A 322 18.33 16.17 1.29
N GLN A 323 18.15 17.40 1.77
CA GLN A 323 19.16 18.17 2.49
C GLN A 323 18.64 18.69 3.84
N PRO A 324 19.50 19.05 4.82
CA PRO A 324 19.09 19.19 6.22
C PRO A 324 18.33 20.48 6.58
N SER A 325 18.11 21.40 5.63
CA SER A 325 17.48 22.71 5.91
C SER A 325 16.08 22.72 6.57
N PRO A 326 15.20 21.71 6.46
CA PRO A 326 15.12 20.63 5.47
C PRO A 326 14.62 21.10 4.10
N ALA A 327 15.08 20.45 3.04
CA ALA A 327 14.60 20.70 1.68
C ALA A 327 14.75 19.46 0.79
N LEU A 328 14.00 19.45 -0.32
CA LEU A 328 13.99 18.42 -1.34
C LEU A 328 14.26 19.04 -2.71
N SER A 329 15.04 18.36 -3.57
CA SER A 329 15.19 18.70 -4.98
C SER A 329 14.89 17.50 -5.87
N TRP A 330 13.89 17.63 -6.74
CA TRP A 330 13.66 16.71 -7.85
C TRP A 330 14.65 17.03 -8.98
N ARG A 331 15.29 16.00 -9.56
CA ARG A 331 16.22 16.11 -10.71
C ARG A 331 15.88 15.04 -11.74
N SER A 332 14.99 15.33 -12.68
CA SER A 332 14.54 14.37 -13.71
C SER A 332 15.26 14.58 -15.05
N THR A 333 15.53 13.48 -15.76
CA THR A 333 16.21 13.45 -17.07
C THR A 333 15.30 13.72 -18.27
N GLY A 334 14.02 14.04 -18.06
CA GLY A 334 13.09 14.31 -19.16
C GLY A 334 11.64 14.56 -18.73
N GLY A 335 10.74 14.55 -19.72
CA GLY A 335 9.31 14.75 -19.50
C GLY A 335 8.94 16.19 -19.19
N ILE A 336 7.99 16.38 -18.28
CA ILE A 336 7.53 17.67 -17.73
C ILE A 336 7.55 17.67 -16.20
N LEU A 337 7.35 18.83 -15.58
CA LEU A 337 7.01 18.92 -14.16
C LEU A 337 5.48 18.91 -14.03
N ASP A 338 4.94 17.82 -13.52
CA ASP A 338 3.50 17.61 -13.30
C ASP A 338 3.30 17.22 -11.83
N MET A 339 2.74 18.13 -11.03
CA MET A 339 2.91 18.14 -9.58
C MET A 339 1.56 18.15 -8.88
N TYR A 340 1.29 17.09 -8.12
CA TYR A 340 0.13 16.98 -7.23
C TYR A 340 0.54 17.21 -5.78
N ILE A 341 -0.28 17.95 -5.03
CA ILE A 341 -0.09 18.22 -3.60
C ILE A 341 -1.38 17.87 -2.87
N PHE A 342 -1.28 16.97 -1.91
CA PHE A 342 -2.39 16.37 -1.15
C PHE A 342 -2.34 16.86 0.30
N LEU A 343 -3.39 17.54 0.76
CA LEU A 343 -3.35 18.34 1.99
C LEU A 343 -3.63 17.58 3.30
N GLY A 344 -3.97 16.30 3.26
CA GLY A 344 -4.34 15.55 4.45
C GLY A 344 -5.71 15.98 5.00
N PRO A 345 -5.84 16.44 6.25
CA PRO A 345 -4.75 16.82 7.16
C PRO A 345 -4.05 15.65 7.86
N GLU A 346 -4.70 14.49 8.02
CA GLU A 346 -4.05 13.34 8.65
C GLU A 346 -3.18 12.56 7.65
N PRO A 347 -2.09 11.87 8.07
CA PRO A 347 -1.28 11.04 7.19
C PRO A 347 -2.09 9.98 6.41
N LYS A 348 -3.09 9.37 7.05
CA LYS A 348 -4.04 8.43 6.40
C LYS A 348 -4.85 9.09 5.27
N SER A 349 -5.18 10.37 5.43
CA SER A 349 -5.96 11.15 4.46
C SER A 349 -5.08 11.56 3.28
N VAL A 350 -3.81 11.90 3.52
CA VAL A 350 -2.80 12.08 2.46
C VAL A 350 -2.64 10.81 1.62
N VAL A 351 -2.47 9.65 2.27
CA VAL A 351 -2.32 8.37 1.56
C VAL A 351 -3.59 8.02 0.79
N ARG A 352 -4.79 8.27 1.33
CA ARG A 352 -6.06 8.09 0.62
C ARG A 352 -6.20 9.02 -0.59
N GLN A 353 -5.73 10.26 -0.50
CA GLN A 353 -5.74 11.24 -1.58
C GLN A 353 -4.78 10.86 -2.73
N TYR A 354 -3.79 9.99 -2.45
CA TYR A 354 -2.82 9.45 -3.41
C TYR A 354 -3.25 8.07 -3.99
N LEU A 355 -3.71 7.14 -3.15
CA LEU A 355 -3.96 5.73 -3.51
C LEU A 355 -5.36 5.47 -4.09
N GLU A 356 -5.74 6.10 -5.19
CA GLU A 356 -7.00 5.77 -5.86
C GLU A 356 -6.89 4.44 -6.72
N VAL A 357 -6.13 3.41 -6.24
CA VAL A 357 -5.77 2.08 -6.87
C VAL A 357 -5.25 0.97 -5.85
N PRO A 358 -5.03 -0.34 -6.20
CA PRO A 358 -5.11 -1.54 -5.29
C PRO A 358 -3.79 -2.32 -4.87
N GLN A 359 -3.90 -3.59 -4.37
CA GLN A 359 -2.88 -4.47 -3.71
C GLN A 359 -3.21 -6.01 -3.74
N GLU A 360 -2.38 -6.95 -4.26
CA GLU A 360 -2.76 -8.39 -4.43
C GLU A 360 -1.88 -9.50 -3.74
N PRO A 361 -2.47 -10.58 -3.17
CA PRO A 361 -1.74 -11.66 -2.45
C PRO A 361 -0.82 -12.61 -3.24
N TYR A 362 -1.06 -12.86 -4.53
CA TYR A 362 -0.28 -13.84 -5.31
C TYR A 362 1.14 -13.37 -5.67
N ARG A 363 1.51 -12.15 -5.24
CA ARG A 363 2.80 -11.50 -5.52
C ARG A 363 3.88 -11.78 -4.47
N PHE A 364 3.54 -12.41 -3.34
CA PHE A 364 4.46 -12.66 -2.21
C PHE A 364 5.13 -14.05 -2.27
N SER A 365 6.10 -14.32 -1.39
CA SER A 365 6.81 -15.62 -1.31
C SER A 365 5.91 -16.77 -0.86
N GLU A 366 6.22 -18.05 -1.17
CA GLU A 366 5.31 -19.17 -0.79
C GLU A 366 5.10 -19.29 0.73
N THR A 367 6.05 -18.91 1.58
CA THR A 367 5.81 -18.84 3.04
C THR A 367 4.74 -17.79 3.39
N ALA A 368 4.82 -16.61 2.78
CA ALA A 368 3.83 -15.55 2.95
C ALA A 368 2.49 -15.92 2.29
N GLN A 369 2.50 -16.49 1.08
CA GLN A 369 1.30 -16.99 0.41
C GLN A 369 0.63 -18.10 1.23
N ARG A 370 1.38 -19.00 1.87
CA ARG A 370 0.82 -20.03 2.76
C ARG A 370 0.14 -19.42 3.97
N ALA A 371 0.73 -18.40 4.58
CA ALA A 371 0.11 -17.64 5.67
C ALA A 371 -1.16 -16.90 5.20
N MET A 372 -1.11 -16.23 4.04
CA MET A 372 -2.26 -15.55 3.42
C MET A 372 -3.37 -16.53 3.03
N ARG A 373 -3.02 -17.68 2.46
CA ARG A 373 -3.91 -18.78 2.09
C ARG A 373 -4.55 -19.42 3.32
N LYS A 374 -3.80 -19.61 4.42
CA LYS A 374 -4.30 -20.04 5.74
C LYS A 374 -5.30 -19.03 6.31
N ALA A 375 -5.00 -17.74 6.26
CA ALA A 375 -5.89 -16.67 6.72
C ALA A 375 -7.18 -16.55 5.87
N LEU A 376 -7.06 -16.60 4.54
CA LEU A 376 -8.20 -16.57 3.62
C LEU A 376 -9.07 -17.82 3.77
N ALA A 377 -8.47 -19.02 3.83
CA ALA A 377 -9.20 -20.26 4.05
C ALA A 377 -9.96 -20.23 5.39
N LEU A 378 -9.31 -19.82 6.48
CA LEU A 378 -9.95 -19.68 7.79
C LEU A 378 -11.13 -18.69 7.73
N ARG A 379 -10.95 -17.53 7.07
CA ARG A 379 -12.04 -16.56 6.82
C ARG A 379 -13.20 -17.20 6.05
N TYR A 380 -12.92 -17.95 4.98
CA TYR A 380 -13.95 -18.59 4.16
C TYR A 380 -14.77 -19.61 4.96
N ARG A 381 -14.13 -20.38 5.85
CA ARG A 381 -14.81 -21.33 6.74
C ARG A 381 -15.71 -20.68 7.76
N LEU A 382 -15.30 -19.50 8.25
CA LEU A 382 -16.06 -18.69 9.20
C LEU A 382 -17.13 -17.81 8.52
N LEU A 383 -17.35 -17.90 7.21
CA LEU A 383 -18.39 -17.12 6.53
C LEU A 383 -19.81 -17.38 7.06
N PRO A 384 -20.25 -18.60 7.43
CA PRO A 384 -21.58 -18.79 8.01
C PRO A 384 -21.75 -18.05 9.34
N LEU A 385 -20.73 -18.10 10.22
CA LEU A 385 -20.68 -17.30 11.45
C LEU A 385 -20.73 -15.80 11.12
N LEU A 386 -19.84 -15.33 10.23
CA LEU A 386 -19.74 -13.91 9.88
C LEU A 386 -21.03 -13.37 9.26
N TYR A 387 -21.69 -14.15 8.39
CA TYR A 387 -22.96 -13.81 7.78
C TYR A 387 -24.11 -13.78 8.79
N THR A 388 -24.11 -14.72 9.75
CA THR A 388 -25.05 -14.71 10.89
C THR A 388 -24.84 -13.47 11.79
N LEU A 389 -23.60 -13.02 11.98
CA LEU A 389 -23.32 -11.75 12.67
C LEU A 389 -23.80 -10.52 11.87
N PHE A 390 -23.68 -10.53 10.53
CA PHE A 390 -24.25 -9.48 9.68
C PHE A 390 -25.78 -9.47 9.74
N HIS A 391 -26.44 -10.63 9.78
CA HIS A 391 -27.88 -10.73 10.01
C HIS A 391 -28.28 -10.10 11.36
N ARG A 392 -27.60 -10.45 12.46
CA ARG A 392 -27.81 -9.82 13.79
C ARG A 392 -27.60 -8.31 13.77
N ALA A 393 -26.58 -7.83 13.07
CA ALA A 393 -26.34 -6.40 12.89
C ALA A 393 -27.50 -5.70 12.17
N HIS A 394 -28.06 -6.35 11.14
CA HIS A 394 -29.19 -5.84 10.36
C HIS A 394 -30.51 -5.85 11.16
N VAL A 395 -30.86 -6.93 11.86
CA VAL A 395 -32.16 -7.04 12.57
C VAL A 395 -32.16 -6.46 13.98
N GLY A 396 -31.00 -6.38 14.64
CA GLY A 396 -30.89 -6.01 16.06
C GLY A 396 -29.87 -4.91 16.36
N GLY A 397 -29.18 -4.36 15.36
CA GLY A 397 -28.15 -3.32 15.57
C GLY A 397 -26.87 -3.83 16.26
N GLU A 398 -26.66 -5.14 16.33
CA GLU A 398 -25.42 -5.72 16.88
C GLU A 398 -24.17 -5.34 16.07
N THR A 399 -23.01 -5.44 16.70
CA THR A 399 -21.70 -5.25 16.06
C THR A 399 -21.10 -6.58 15.59
N VAL A 400 -20.58 -6.61 14.36
CA VAL A 400 -19.91 -7.78 13.77
C VAL A 400 -18.51 -7.95 14.34
N ALA A 401 -17.60 -7.02 14.03
CA ALA A 401 -16.33 -6.88 14.73
C ALA A 401 -16.53 -5.90 15.89
N ARG A 402 -16.16 -6.29 17.12
CA ARG A 402 -16.39 -5.48 18.33
C ARG A 402 -15.16 -5.43 19.24
N PRO A 403 -14.90 -4.30 19.93
CA PRO A 403 -13.84 -4.22 20.94
C PRO A 403 -14.23 -5.00 22.19
N LEU A 404 -13.24 -5.41 22.99
CA LEU A 404 -13.48 -6.28 24.15
C LEU A 404 -14.41 -5.63 25.19
N PHE A 405 -14.32 -4.32 25.40
CA PHE A 405 -15.17 -3.59 26.36
C PHE A 405 -16.66 -3.60 25.99
N LEU A 406 -17.03 -3.90 24.74
CA LEU A 406 -18.43 -3.97 24.33
C LEU A 406 -19.11 -5.27 24.80
N GLU A 407 -18.30 -6.30 25.06
CA GLU A 407 -18.73 -7.64 25.48
C GLU A 407 -18.42 -7.91 26.97
N PHE A 408 -17.48 -7.14 27.55
CA PHE A 408 -17.03 -7.25 28.94
C PHE A 408 -16.90 -5.86 29.61
N PRO A 409 -17.95 -5.00 29.59
CA PRO A 409 -17.86 -3.62 30.07
C PRO A 409 -17.55 -3.52 31.57
N GLU A 410 -17.88 -4.54 32.37
CA GLU A 410 -17.62 -4.60 33.81
C GLU A 410 -16.13 -4.80 34.15
N ASP A 411 -15.30 -5.21 33.19
CA ASP A 411 -13.86 -5.32 33.36
C ASP A 411 -13.14 -4.08 32.81
N PRO A 412 -12.75 -3.10 33.65
CA PRO A 412 -12.19 -1.82 33.20
C PRO A 412 -10.84 -1.98 32.47
N ARG A 413 -10.18 -3.15 32.60
CA ARG A 413 -8.94 -3.44 31.88
C ARG A 413 -9.17 -3.62 30.37
N THR A 414 -10.40 -3.91 29.95
CA THR A 414 -10.78 -4.05 28.54
C THR A 414 -10.98 -2.72 27.83
N TRP A 415 -11.22 -1.63 28.56
CA TRP A 415 -11.58 -0.32 28.00
C TRP A 415 -10.46 0.30 27.15
N ALA A 416 -9.21 -0.05 27.43
CA ALA A 416 -8.02 0.41 26.71
C ALA A 416 -7.48 -0.61 25.68
N VAL A 417 -8.18 -1.72 25.43
CA VAL A 417 -7.70 -2.78 24.52
C VAL A 417 -8.21 -2.52 23.10
N ASP A 418 -7.34 -1.97 22.26
CA ASP A 418 -7.60 -1.65 20.84
C ASP A 418 -6.79 -2.54 19.85
N ARG A 419 -5.74 -3.21 20.32
CA ARG A 419 -4.91 -4.16 19.55
C ARG A 419 -5.47 -5.58 19.46
N GLN A 420 -6.68 -5.81 19.98
CA GLN A 420 -7.44 -7.06 19.85
C GLN A 420 -8.90 -6.73 19.52
N PHE A 421 -9.61 -7.67 18.91
CA PHE A 421 -11.05 -7.54 18.64
C PHE A 421 -11.76 -8.89 18.69
N LEU A 422 -13.07 -8.85 18.86
CA LEU A 422 -13.96 -10.01 18.80
C LEU A 422 -14.73 -10.03 17.48
N TRP A 423 -15.08 -11.22 16.98
CA TRP A 423 -16.23 -11.43 16.10
C TRP A 423 -17.42 -11.92 16.94
N GLY A 424 -18.46 -11.08 17.01
CA GLY A 424 -19.59 -11.28 17.92
C GLY A 424 -19.14 -11.38 19.38
N ALA A 425 -19.85 -12.20 20.16
CA ALA A 425 -19.52 -12.50 21.56
C ALA A 425 -18.47 -13.60 21.76
N ALA A 426 -18.09 -14.29 20.69
CA ALA A 426 -17.56 -15.66 20.75
C ALA A 426 -16.08 -15.81 20.38
N LEU A 427 -15.59 -15.10 19.37
CA LEU A 427 -14.29 -15.38 18.75
C LEU A 427 -13.33 -14.19 18.97
N LEU A 428 -12.26 -14.38 19.75
CA LEU A 428 -11.24 -13.37 20.06
C LEU A 428 -10.05 -13.49 19.10
N ILE A 429 -9.70 -12.39 18.43
CA ILE A 429 -8.57 -12.29 17.50
C ILE A 429 -7.47 -11.45 18.13
N THR A 430 -6.25 -12.00 18.19
CA THR A 430 -5.05 -11.34 18.74
C THR A 430 -3.92 -11.32 17.69
N PRO A 431 -3.83 -10.25 16.87
CA PRO A 431 -2.85 -10.13 15.80
C PRO A 431 -1.46 -9.66 16.29
N VAL A 432 -0.41 -10.10 15.61
CA VAL A 432 0.92 -9.46 15.68
C VAL A 432 0.88 -8.17 14.87
N LEU A 433 1.23 -7.04 15.49
CA LEU A 433 1.19 -5.70 14.89
C LEU A 433 2.57 -5.02 14.80
N GLU A 434 3.65 -5.75 15.12
CA GLU A 434 5.02 -5.24 15.16
C GLU A 434 5.95 -6.17 14.38
N ALA A 435 6.83 -5.60 13.56
CA ALA A 435 7.75 -6.37 12.72
C ALA A 435 8.75 -7.18 13.55
N GLY A 436 9.06 -8.40 13.11
CA GLY A 436 10.05 -9.27 13.75
C GLY A 436 9.60 -9.95 15.04
N LYS A 437 8.35 -9.77 15.49
CA LYS A 437 7.78 -10.51 16.63
C LYS A 437 7.41 -11.94 16.22
N VAL A 438 7.61 -12.86 17.16
CA VAL A 438 7.17 -14.28 17.08
C VAL A 438 6.23 -14.66 18.24
N GLU A 439 5.79 -13.64 18.98
CA GLU A 439 4.89 -13.73 20.13
C GLU A 439 4.05 -12.45 20.21
N VAL A 440 2.90 -12.51 20.86
CA VAL A 440 2.03 -11.36 21.12
C VAL A 440 1.42 -11.47 22.51
N THR A 441 1.40 -10.37 23.26
CA THR A 441 0.70 -10.30 24.54
C THR A 441 -0.70 -9.73 24.33
N GLY A 442 -1.71 -10.54 24.63
CA GLY A 442 -3.12 -10.18 24.52
C GLY A 442 -3.82 -10.24 25.88
N TYR A 443 -4.83 -9.40 26.09
CA TYR A 443 -5.72 -9.47 27.22
C TYR A 443 -6.78 -10.56 26.98
N PHE A 444 -7.00 -11.40 27.98
CA PHE A 444 -8.06 -12.41 28.00
C PHE A 444 -9.04 -12.08 29.13
N PRO A 445 -10.29 -11.70 28.83
CA PRO A 445 -11.35 -11.54 29.83
C PRO A 445 -11.59 -12.84 30.63
N ALA A 446 -12.19 -12.72 31.81
CA ALA A 446 -12.44 -13.86 32.68
C ALA A 446 -13.30 -14.94 32.01
N GLY A 447 -12.86 -16.21 32.12
CA GLY A 447 -13.51 -17.35 31.47
C GLY A 447 -12.51 -18.31 30.81
N THR A 448 -13.05 -19.33 30.13
CA THR A 448 -12.24 -20.29 29.36
C THR A 448 -12.29 -19.93 27.88
N TRP A 449 -11.11 -19.93 27.25
CA TRP A 449 -10.90 -19.57 25.84
C TRP A 449 -10.12 -20.67 25.14
N TYR A 450 -10.74 -21.39 24.22
CA TYR A 450 -10.13 -22.51 23.49
C TYR A 450 -9.39 -22.01 22.25
N ASP A 451 -8.15 -22.47 22.01
CA ASP A 451 -7.44 -22.11 20.78
C ASP A 451 -8.09 -22.83 19.59
N LEU A 452 -8.57 -22.04 18.61
CA LEU A 452 -9.26 -22.56 17.42
C LEU A 452 -8.34 -23.40 16.53
N GLN A 453 -7.01 -23.29 16.67
CA GLN A 453 -6.03 -24.14 15.99
C GLN A 453 -6.04 -25.60 16.48
N THR A 454 -6.65 -25.88 17.64
CA THR A 454 -6.85 -27.25 18.14
C THR A 454 -8.06 -27.97 17.53
N VAL A 455 -8.89 -27.25 16.75
CA VAL A 455 -9.96 -27.86 15.95
C VAL A 455 -9.30 -28.63 14.79
N PRO A 456 -9.58 -29.94 14.60
CA PRO A 456 -8.86 -30.76 13.64
C PRO A 456 -8.81 -30.19 12.21
N ALA A 457 -7.66 -30.32 11.57
CA ALA A 457 -7.40 -29.75 10.25
C ALA A 457 -8.29 -30.35 9.14
N GLU A 458 -9.05 -31.42 9.37
CA GLU A 458 -10.08 -31.93 8.46
C GLU A 458 -11.43 -31.23 8.68
N ALA A 459 -11.75 -30.78 9.90
CA ALA A 459 -12.88 -29.85 10.12
C ALA A 459 -12.59 -28.49 9.49
N LEU A 460 -11.31 -28.11 9.48
CA LEU A 460 -10.77 -26.92 8.83
C LEU A 460 -10.12 -27.23 7.45
N GLY A 461 -10.40 -28.41 6.88
CA GLY A 461 -9.86 -28.99 5.63
C GLY A 461 -8.51 -28.47 5.13
N SER A 462 -7.46 -29.26 5.38
CA SER A 462 -6.12 -29.16 4.80
C SER A 462 -5.44 -27.80 4.88
N LEU A 463 -5.55 -27.15 6.04
CA LEU A 463 -4.50 -26.27 6.52
C LEU A 463 -3.22 -27.08 6.85
N PRO A 464 -2.02 -26.50 6.74
CA PRO A 464 -0.79 -27.19 7.17
C PRO A 464 -0.88 -27.62 8.65
N PRO A 465 -0.15 -28.68 9.05
CA PRO A 465 -0.21 -29.21 10.41
C PRO A 465 0.10 -28.11 11.45
N PRO A 466 -0.46 -28.21 12.67
CA PRO A 466 -0.21 -27.25 13.74
C PRO A 466 1.29 -27.13 14.02
N PRO A 467 1.77 -25.94 14.43
CA PRO A 467 3.18 -25.72 14.71
C PRO A 467 3.68 -26.66 15.83
N PRO A 468 4.96 -27.09 15.81
CA PRO A 468 5.52 -28.03 16.78
C PRO A 468 5.74 -27.44 18.20
N ALA A 469 5.17 -26.26 18.47
CA ALA A 469 5.19 -25.65 19.79
C ALA A 469 4.10 -26.24 20.69
N PRO A 470 4.26 -26.24 22.02
CA PRO A 470 3.19 -26.65 22.94
C PRO A 470 2.03 -25.65 22.89
N VAL A 471 1.05 -25.93 22.03
CA VAL A 471 -0.21 -25.18 21.96
C VAL A 471 -0.98 -25.44 23.25
N THR A 472 -1.28 -24.38 24.00
CA THR A 472 -2.14 -24.48 25.19
C THR A 472 -3.59 -24.57 24.70
N PRO A 473 -4.28 -25.71 24.85
CA PRO A 473 -5.56 -25.93 24.16
C PRO A 473 -6.70 -25.06 24.70
N ALA A 474 -6.59 -24.62 25.95
CA ALA A 474 -7.53 -23.71 26.58
C ALA A 474 -6.81 -22.77 27.57
N ILE A 475 -7.10 -21.47 27.47
CA ILE A 475 -6.67 -20.46 28.43
C ILE A 475 -7.79 -20.25 29.45
N HIS A 476 -7.53 -20.64 30.69
CA HIS A 476 -8.41 -20.39 31.83
C HIS A 476 -8.05 -19.05 32.49
N SER A 477 -8.69 -17.97 32.03
CA SER A 477 -8.37 -16.61 32.45
C SER A 477 -9.22 -16.14 33.65
N ARG A 478 -8.62 -15.35 34.54
CA ARG A 478 -9.30 -14.56 35.58
C ARG A 478 -9.43 -13.07 35.20
N GLY A 479 -9.29 -12.74 33.92
CA GLY A 479 -9.08 -11.38 33.43
C GLY A 479 -7.61 -11.02 33.59
N GLN A 480 -6.79 -11.34 32.59
CA GLN A 480 -5.33 -11.21 32.66
C GLN A 480 -4.70 -11.08 31.26
N TRP A 481 -3.51 -10.49 31.21
CA TRP A 481 -2.66 -10.49 30.02
C TRP A 481 -1.93 -11.84 29.89
N VAL A 482 -1.87 -12.38 28.67
CA VAL A 482 -1.22 -13.65 28.35
C VAL A 482 -0.36 -13.45 27.11
N THR A 483 0.91 -13.88 27.18
CA THR A 483 1.81 -13.91 26.02
C THR A 483 1.60 -15.23 25.27
N LEU A 484 1.31 -15.11 23.98
CA LEU A 484 0.98 -16.21 23.08
C LEU A 484 2.09 -16.38 22.04
N PRO A 485 2.50 -17.61 21.70
CA PRO A 485 3.26 -17.87 20.49
C PRO A 485 2.51 -17.33 19.26
N ALA A 486 3.21 -16.58 18.42
CA ALA A 486 2.66 -15.99 17.20
C ALA A 486 3.75 -15.90 16.10
N PRO A 487 4.27 -17.05 15.63
CA PRO A 487 5.18 -17.07 14.48
C PRO A 487 4.50 -16.52 13.22
N LEU A 488 5.29 -16.20 12.19
CA LEU A 488 4.85 -15.46 10.98
C LEU A 488 3.63 -16.07 10.26
N ASP A 489 3.41 -17.38 10.37
CA ASP A 489 2.28 -18.08 9.75
C ASP A 489 1.01 -18.10 10.63
N THR A 490 1.03 -17.44 11.78
CA THR A 490 0.08 -17.66 12.88
C THR A 490 -0.49 -16.35 13.39
N ILE A 491 -1.81 -16.24 13.26
CA ILE A 491 -2.64 -15.28 13.98
C ILE A 491 -3.40 -16.04 15.07
N ASN A 492 -3.46 -15.49 16.28
CA ASN A 492 -4.11 -16.14 17.41
C ASN A 492 -5.62 -15.92 17.37
N LEU A 493 -6.39 -17.02 17.35
CA LEU A 493 -7.87 -17.00 17.41
C LEU A 493 -8.35 -17.93 18.52
N HIS A 494 -9.15 -17.39 19.44
CA HIS A 494 -9.67 -18.17 20.57
C HIS A 494 -11.19 -18.12 20.63
N LEU A 495 -11.83 -19.28 20.77
CA LEU A 495 -13.27 -19.44 20.92
C LEU A 495 -13.64 -19.47 22.41
N ARG A 496 -14.51 -18.55 22.83
CA ARG A 496 -15.03 -18.42 24.18
C ARG A 496 -15.90 -19.62 24.54
N ALA A 497 -15.70 -20.19 25.73
CA ALA A 497 -16.61 -21.17 26.32
C ALA A 497 -18.06 -20.68 26.35
N GLY A 498 -19.02 -21.60 26.25
CA GLY A 498 -20.44 -21.32 26.16
C GLY A 498 -20.96 -21.03 24.75
N HIS A 499 -20.11 -21.10 23.71
CA HIS A 499 -20.49 -20.73 22.35
C HIS A 499 -20.39 -21.90 21.36
N ILE A 500 -21.27 -21.92 20.37
CA ILE A 500 -21.23 -22.83 19.21
C ILE A 500 -21.11 -21.98 17.94
N ILE A 501 -20.18 -22.31 17.05
CA ILE A 501 -20.00 -21.60 15.77
C ILE A 501 -20.25 -22.52 14.58
N PRO A 502 -21.02 -22.07 13.56
CA PRO A 502 -21.17 -22.78 12.29
C PRO A 502 -19.99 -22.50 11.36
N LEU A 503 -19.47 -23.56 10.76
CA LEU A 503 -18.42 -23.54 9.74
C LEU A 503 -18.93 -24.17 8.45
N GLN A 504 -18.28 -23.85 7.33
CA GLN A 504 -18.53 -24.49 6.04
C GLN A 504 -17.23 -24.92 5.36
N GLY A 505 -17.31 -25.89 4.44
CA GLY A 505 -16.19 -26.29 3.59
C GLY A 505 -15.66 -25.17 2.68
N LEU A 506 -14.44 -25.35 2.20
CA LEU A 506 -13.74 -24.36 1.37
C LEU A 506 -14.22 -24.37 -0.07
N GLY A 507 -14.18 -23.19 -0.68
CA GLY A 507 -14.17 -22.97 -2.11
C GLY A 507 -13.33 -21.73 -2.41
N LEU A 508 -12.90 -21.55 -3.65
CA LEU A 508 -12.19 -20.33 -4.08
C LEU A 508 -13.12 -19.12 -4.19
N THR A 509 -14.44 -19.37 -4.25
CA THR A 509 -15.50 -18.36 -4.29
C THR A 509 -16.62 -18.73 -3.32
N THR A 510 -17.45 -17.75 -2.94
CA THR A 510 -18.66 -18.00 -2.14
C THR A 510 -19.67 -18.88 -2.89
N THR A 511 -19.77 -18.75 -4.21
CA THR A 511 -20.60 -19.59 -5.09
C THR A 511 -20.22 -21.07 -5.02
N GLU A 512 -18.95 -21.37 -4.76
CA GLU A 512 -18.46 -22.74 -4.53
C GLU A 512 -18.60 -23.14 -3.06
N SER A 513 -18.14 -22.30 -2.11
CA SER A 513 -18.13 -22.64 -0.69
C SER A 513 -19.53 -22.86 -0.13
N ARG A 514 -20.54 -22.10 -0.58
CA ARG A 514 -21.95 -22.24 -0.15
C ARG A 514 -22.57 -23.59 -0.49
N LYS A 515 -21.97 -24.36 -1.42
CA LYS A 515 -22.39 -25.73 -1.79
C LYS A 515 -21.71 -26.81 -0.94
N GLN A 516 -20.71 -26.45 -0.15
CA GLN A 516 -19.95 -27.40 0.64
C GLN A 516 -20.70 -27.78 1.93
N PRO A 517 -20.44 -28.97 2.49
CA PRO A 517 -20.99 -29.36 3.79
C PRO A 517 -20.56 -28.42 4.91
N MET A 518 -21.41 -28.38 5.95
CA MET A 518 -21.20 -27.61 7.16
C MET A 518 -20.62 -28.46 8.29
N ALA A 519 -20.01 -27.77 9.26
CA ALA A 519 -19.55 -28.33 10.51
C ALA A 519 -19.94 -27.41 11.69
N LEU A 520 -20.02 -27.97 12.90
CA LEU A 520 -20.21 -27.21 14.14
C LEU A 520 -18.98 -27.36 15.04
N VAL A 521 -18.57 -26.26 15.68
CA VAL A 521 -17.60 -26.29 16.79
C VAL A 521 -18.29 -25.76 18.04
N ALA A 522 -18.45 -26.61 19.05
CA ALA A 522 -19.05 -26.28 20.34
C ALA A 522 -17.99 -26.17 21.44
N ALA A 523 -17.83 -24.99 22.02
CA ALA A 523 -16.91 -24.73 23.14
C ALA A 523 -17.67 -24.79 24.47
N LEU A 524 -17.46 -25.84 25.25
CA LEU A 524 -18.22 -26.06 26.48
C LEU A 524 -17.80 -25.11 27.61
N THR A 525 -18.76 -24.70 28.44
CA THR A 525 -18.46 -24.23 29.80
C THR A 525 -18.01 -25.39 30.70
N THR A 526 -17.53 -25.07 31.90
CA THR A 526 -17.29 -26.08 32.96
C THR A 526 -18.52 -26.89 33.34
N ASN A 527 -19.72 -26.39 33.02
CA ASN A 527 -21.00 -27.06 33.29
C ASN A 527 -21.47 -27.92 32.09
N GLY A 528 -20.67 -28.01 31.01
CA GLY A 528 -21.04 -28.77 29.81
C GLY A 528 -22.07 -28.07 28.92
N GLU A 529 -22.20 -26.75 29.00
CA GLU A 529 -23.19 -25.97 28.26
C GLU A 529 -22.56 -25.14 27.13
N ALA A 530 -23.28 -24.97 26.01
CA ALA A 530 -22.95 -24.02 24.94
C ALA A 530 -24.19 -23.64 24.12
N ARG A 531 -24.21 -22.45 23.52
CA ARG A 531 -25.26 -21.99 22.58
C ARG A 531 -24.64 -21.35 21.33
N GLY A 532 -25.28 -21.54 20.19
CA GLY A 532 -24.98 -20.80 18.96
C GLY A 532 -26.20 -20.73 18.06
N GLU A 533 -26.00 -20.24 16.84
CA GLU A 533 -27.05 -20.17 15.82
C GLU A 533 -26.45 -20.01 14.42
N LEU A 534 -27.31 -20.18 13.41
CA LEU A 534 -27.05 -19.99 11.99
C LEU A 534 -28.23 -19.25 11.37
N PHE A 535 -27.95 -18.20 10.62
CA PHE A 535 -28.86 -17.61 9.64
C PHE A 535 -28.42 -17.98 8.22
N TRP A 536 -29.38 -18.31 7.35
CA TRP A 536 -29.11 -18.69 5.97
C TRP A 536 -30.27 -18.39 5.01
N ASP A 537 -30.04 -17.55 4.02
CA ASP A 537 -30.91 -17.33 2.87
C ASP A 537 -30.16 -17.65 1.56
N ASP A 538 -30.66 -17.21 0.39
CA ASP A 538 -29.99 -17.40 -0.90
C ASP A 538 -28.66 -16.62 -1.04
N GLY A 539 -28.44 -15.61 -0.19
CA GLY A 539 -27.23 -14.81 -0.09
C GLY A 539 -27.20 -13.54 -0.94
N GLU A 540 -28.24 -13.25 -1.74
CA GLU A 540 -28.24 -12.09 -2.66
C GLU A 540 -29.61 -11.44 -2.94
N SER A 541 -30.74 -12.11 -2.68
CA SER A 541 -32.06 -11.53 -2.90
C SER A 541 -32.36 -10.35 -1.97
N LEU A 542 -33.15 -9.41 -2.47
CA LEU A 542 -33.75 -8.36 -1.65
C LEU A 542 -34.92 -8.91 -0.81
N GLU A 543 -35.25 -8.22 0.28
CA GLU A 543 -36.46 -8.47 1.09
C GLU A 543 -36.57 -9.92 1.63
N THR A 544 -35.46 -10.65 1.80
CA THR A 544 -35.48 -12.06 2.25
C THR A 544 -36.17 -12.23 3.60
N LEU A 545 -35.96 -11.28 4.53
CA LEU A 545 -36.60 -11.29 5.84
C LEU A 545 -38.10 -11.00 5.78
N GLU A 546 -38.51 -9.99 5.03
CA GLU A 546 -39.92 -9.57 4.89
C GLU A 546 -40.76 -10.65 4.20
N ARG A 547 -40.17 -11.34 3.21
CA ARG A 547 -40.79 -12.49 2.53
C ARG A 547 -40.69 -13.80 3.31
N GLY A 548 -39.98 -13.81 4.45
CA GLY A 548 -39.71 -15.03 5.21
C GLY A 548 -38.89 -16.09 4.45
N ALA A 549 -38.11 -15.70 3.45
CA ALA A 549 -37.34 -16.56 2.56
C ALA A 549 -35.93 -16.83 3.12
N TYR A 550 -35.87 -17.38 4.32
CA TYR A 550 -34.63 -17.68 5.04
C TYR A 550 -34.82 -18.85 6.01
N THR A 551 -33.72 -19.47 6.42
CA THR A 551 -33.66 -20.50 7.45
C THR A 551 -32.87 -19.97 8.65
N GLN A 552 -33.40 -20.15 9.86
CA GLN A 552 -32.76 -19.79 11.11
C GLN A 552 -32.79 -20.97 12.08
N VAL A 553 -31.61 -21.35 12.56
CA VAL A 553 -31.40 -22.52 13.42
C VAL A 553 -30.61 -22.10 14.65
N VAL A 554 -31.07 -22.49 15.83
CA VAL A 554 -30.34 -22.34 17.10
C VAL A 554 -29.69 -23.68 17.43
N PHE A 555 -28.49 -23.66 18.01
CA PHE A 555 -27.78 -24.84 18.48
C PHE A 555 -27.61 -24.75 19.99
N LEU A 556 -27.79 -25.87 20.69
CA LEU A 556 -27.63 -25.99 22.13
C LEU A 556 -26.79 -27.20 22.48
N VAL A 557 -25.93 -27.07 23.49
CA VAL A 557 -25.35 -28.20 24.21
C VAL A 557 -25.78 -28.15 25.67
N LYS A 558 -26.26 -29.29 26.17
CA LYS A 558 -26.53 -29.53 27.59
C LYS A 558 -26.49 -31.03 27.87
N ASN A 559 -26.09 -31.46 29.07
CA ASN A 559 -26.06 -32.87 29.49
C ASN A 559 -25.42 -33.81 28.44
N ASN A 560 -24.20 -33.47 27.99
CA ASN A 560 -23.46 -34.20 26.94
C ASN A 560 -24.27 -34.47 25.65
N THR A 561 -25.15 -33.54 25.28
CA THR A 561 -26.02 -33.65 24.11
C THR A 561 -26.02 -32.35 23.32
N VAL A 562 -25.69 -32.40 22.03
CA VAL A 562 -25.89 -31.32 21.06
C VAL A 562 -27.25 -31.51 20.36
N VAL A 563 -28.06 -30.46 20.31
CA VAL A 563 -29.31 -30.42 19.54
C VAL A 563 -29.38 -29.14 18.71
N ASN A 564 -30.24 -29.14 17.70
CA ASN A 564 -30.72 -27.93 17.05
C ASN A 564 -32.19 -27.64 17.37
N GLU A 565 -32.53 -26.36 17.44
CA GLU A 565 -33.88 -25.84 17.49
C GLU A 565 -34.16 -25.11 16.17
N LEU A 566 -35.19 -25.55 15.46
CA LEU A 566 -35.61 -24.98 14.18
C LEU A 566 -36.50 -23.76 14.45
N VAL A 567 -35.94 -22.55 14.34
CA VAL A 567 -36.69 -21.30 14.56
C VAL A 567 -37.55 -20.98 13.34
N HIS A 568 -36.95 -21.10 12.15
CA HIS A 568 -37.62 -20.94 10.85
C HIS A 568 -36.87 -21.76 9.81
N VAL A 569 -37.55 -22.45 8.88
CA VAL A 569 -36.92 -23.32 7.88
C VAL A 569 -37.62 -23.17 6.53
N THR A 570 -36.83 -23.04 5.48
CA THR A 570 -37.26 -22.84 4.10
C THR A 570 -36.40 -23.64 3.12
N SER A 571 -36.75 -23.59 1.83
CA SER A 571 -35.99 -24.21 0.74
C SER A 571 -34.50 -23.85 0.71
N GLU A 572 -34.15 -22.64 1.13
CA GLU A 572 -32.79 -22.09 1.02
C GLU A 572 -31.81 -22.78 1.99
N GLY A 573 -32.29 -23.22 3.16
CA GLY A 573 -31.50 -23.88 4.19
C GLY A 573 -31.82 -25.37 4.41
N ALA A 574 -32.96 -25.87 3.94
CA ALA A 574 -33.39 -27.26 4.14
C ALA A 574 -32.38 -28.31 3.62
N GLY A 575 -31.60 -28.00 2.58
CA GLY A 575 -30.60 -28.91 2.00
C GLY A 575 -29.21 -28.88 2.65
N LEU A 576 -28.99 -28.08 3.69
CA LEU A 576 -27.65 -27.88 4.28
C LEU A 576 -27.19 -29.11 5.06
N GLN A 577 -26.20 -29.81 4.51
CA GLN A 577 -25.64 -31.03 5.12
C GLN A 577 -24.68 -30.68 6.27
N LEU A 578 -24.98 -31.16 7.47
CA LEU A 578 -24.05 -31.20 8.59
C LEU A 578 -23.27 -32.52 8.54
N ARG A 579 -21.95 -32.44 8.34
CA ARG A 579 -21.07 -33.62 8.22
C ARG A 579 -20.12 -33.83 9.39
N LYS A 580 -19.97 -32.84 10.27
CA LYS A 580 -19.01 -32.90 11.37
C LYS A 580 -19.42 -32.03 12.56
N ALA A 581 -19.27 -32.55 13.77
CA ALA A 581 -19.39 -31.80 15.02
C ALA A 581 -18.12 -32.00 15.85
N THR A 582 -17.48 -30.91 16.27
CA THR A 582 -16.31 -30.92 17.15
C THR A 582 -16.69 -30.26 18.47
N VAL A 583 -16.44 -30.93 19.60
CA VAL A 583 -16.78 -30.46 20.95
C VAL A 583 -15.49 -30.26 21.75
N LEU A 584 -15.27 -29.03 22.24
CA LEU A 584 -14.09 -28.62 22.99
C LEU A 584 -14.40 -28.56 24.50
N GLY A 585 -13.51 -29.12 25.33
CA GLY A 585 -13.71 -29.16 26.78
C GLY A 585 -14.41 -30.41 27.30
N VAL A 586 -14.45 -31.50 26.53
CA VAL A 586 -15.00 -32.78 26.99
C VAL A 586 -14.05 -33.40 28.02
N ALA A 587 -14.46 -33.42 29.29
CA ALA A 587 -13.55 -33.69 30.41
C ALA A 587 -12.99 -35.13 30.45
N ALA A 588 -13.77 -36.11 30.02
CA ALA A 588 -13.43 -37.54 30.04
C ALA A 588 -13.69 -38.16 28.66
N ALA A 589 -12.92 -39.19 28.31
CA ALA A 589 -13.09 -39.92 27.05
C ALA A 589 -14.46 -40.62 27.03
N PRO A 590 -15.33 -40.33 26.05
CA PRO A 590 -16.60 -41.05 25.92
C PRO A 590 -16.34 -42.48 25.46
N LYS A 591 -17.10 -43.42 26.02
CA LYS A 591 -17.19 -44.82 25.60
C LYS A 591 -18.11 -44.97 24.39
N GLN A 592 -19.07 -44.06 24.25
CA GLN A 592 -20.13 -44.13 23.25
C GLN A 592 -20.46 -42.73 22.73
N VAL A 593 -20.71 -42.63 21.43
CA VAL A 593 -21.26 -41.44 20.77
C VAL A 593 -22.41 -41.87 19.88
N LEU A 594 -23.57 -41.21 20.01
CA LEU A 594 -24.78 -41.45 19.25
C LEU A 594 -25.14 -40.25 18.37
N SER A 595 -25.67 -40.52 17.19
CA SER A 595 -26.34 -39.56 16.30
C SER A 595 -27.76 -40.06 16.04
N ASN A 596 -28.77 -39.30 16.45
CA ASN A 596 -30.20 -39.67 16.43
C ASN A 596 -30.47 -41.06 17.05
N GLY A 597 -29.80 -41.37 18.16
CA GLY A 597 -29.91 -42.64 18.87
C GLY A 597 -29.08 -43.81 18.29
N VAL A 598 -28.47 -43.64 17.12
CA VAL A 598 -27.65 -44.67 16.45
C VAL A 598 -26.16 -44.42 16.72
N PRO A 599 -25.35 -45.43 17.08
CA PRO A 599 -23.89 -45.26 17.22
C PRO A 599 -23.25 -44.72 15.94
N VAL A 600 -22.38 -43.70 16.08
CA VAL A 600 -21.62 -43.17 14.94
C VAL A 600 -20.58 -44.19 14.46
N SER A 601 -20.27 -44.17 13.16
CA SER A 601 -19.30 -45.11 12.55
C SER A 601 -17.89 -44.98 13.13
N ASN A 602 -17.51 -43.78 13.56
CA ASN A 602 -16.25 -43.43 14.18
C ASN A 602 -16.40 -42.10 14.93
N PHE A 603 -15.53 -41.89 15.92
CA PHE A 603 -15.26 -40.59 16.54
C PHE A 603 -13.80 -40.62 17.03
N THR A 604 -13.21 -39.46 17.31
CA THR A 604 -11.90 -39.39 17.99
C THR A 604 -12.00 -38.53 19.24
N TYR A 605 -11.22 -38.86 20.26
CA TYR A 605 -11.09 -38.08 21.48
C TYR A 605 -9.62 -37.85 21.79
N SER A 606 -9.24 -36.59 21.91
CA SER A 606 -7.90 -36.17 22.33
C SER A 606 -7.88 -35.92 23.84
N PRO A 607 -7.19 -36.75 24.65
CA PRO A 607 -7.08 -36.52 26.08
C PRO A 607 -6.24 -35.29 26.42
N ASP A 608 -5.37 -34.84 25.51
CA ASP A 608 -4.48 -33.70 25.71
C ASP A 608 -5.19 -32.37 25.46
N THR A 609 -6.00 -32.28 24.39
CA THR A 609 -6.75 -31.06 24.04
C THR A 609 -8.18 -31.03 24.58
N LYS A 610 -8.68 -32.14 25.15
CA LYS A 610 -10.08 -32.33 25.58
C LYS A 610 -11.08 -32.13 24.43
N THR A 611 -10.67 -32.52 23.22
CA THR A 611 -11.47 -32.39 21.99
C THR A 611 -12.11 -33.72 21.65
N LEU A 612 -13.43 -33.74 21.46
CA LEU A 612 -14.20 -34.83 20.88
C LEU A 612 -14.59 -34.45 19.44
N ASP A 613 -14.28 -35.30 18.48
CA ASP A 613 -14.51 -35.03 17.06
C ASP A 613 -15.39 -36.11 16.42
N ILE A 614 -16.52 -35.69 15.86
CA ILE A 614 -17.65 -36.57 15.53
C ILE A 614 -18.06 -36.37 14.05
N PRO A 615 -17.66 -37.27 13.14
CA PRO A 615 -18.27 -37.40 11.83
C PRO A 615 -19.76 -37.75 11.94
N VAL A 616 -20.61 -37.03 11.20
CA VAL A 616 -22.06 -37.21 11.18
C VAL A 616 -22.60 -37.13 9.75
N SER A 617 -23.88 -37.47 9.57
CA SER A 617 -24.58 -37.29 8.29
C SER A 617 -26.00 -36.83 8.59
N LEU A 618 -26.11 -35.53 8.84
CA LEU A 618 -27.31 -34.84 9.33
C LEU A 618 -27.64 -33.65 8.43
N THR A 619 -28.79 -33.04 8.66
CA THR A 619 -29.29 -31.88 7.90
C THR A 619 -29.57 -30.73 8.88
N MET A 620 -29.15 -29.50 8.57
CA MET A 620 -29.37 -28.36 9.48
C MET A 620 -30.85 -27.99 9.63
N GLY A 621 -31.64 -28.19 8.57
CA GLY A 621 -33.10 -27.92 8.53
C GLY A 621 -33.98 -29.03 9.11
N GLU A 622 -33.39 -30.12 9.64
CA GLU A 622 -34.10 -31.21 10.31
C GLU A 622 -33.65 -31.29 11.77
N GLN A 623 -34.52 -31.73 12.69
CA GLN A 623 -34.12 -31.91 14.09
C GLN A 623 -33.12 -33.05 14.23
N PHE A 624 -32.04 -32.82 14.95
CA PHE A 624 -31.02 -33.82 15.27
C PHE A 624 -30.59 -33.79 16.74
N VAL A 625 -30.07 -34.93 17.19
CA VAL A 625 -29.54 -35.14 18.54
C VAL A 625 -28.21 -35.89 18.44
N ILE A 626 -27.11 -35.29 18.89
CA ILE A 626 -25.80 -35.93 19.02
C ILE A 626 -25.47 -36.03 20.51
N SER A 627 -25.20 -37.22 21.05
CA SER A 627 -24.93 -37.41 22.48
C SER A 627 -23.72 -38.30 22.76
N TRP A 628 -23.09 -38.13 23.94
CA TRP A 628 -21.92 -38.92 24.35
C TRP A 628 -21.91 -39.28 25.84
N SER A 629 -21.33 -40.45 26.17
CA SER A 629 -21.27 -41.01 27.53
C SER A 629 -20.02 -41.85 27.80
#